data_AF-A0A359GIS6-F1
#
_entry.id   AF-A0A359GIS6-F1
#
_cell.length_a   1.000
_cell.length_b   1.000
_cell.length_c   1.000
_cell.angle_alpha   90.00
_cell.angle_beta   90.00
_cell.angle_gamma   90.00
#
_symmetry.space_group_name_H-M   'P 1'
#
loop_
_entity.id
_entity.type
_entity.pdbx_description
1 polymer ?
#
loop_
_entity_poly.entity_id
_entity_poly.type
_entity_poly.pdbx_seq_one_letter_code
_entity_poly.pdbx_strand_id
1 'polypeptide(L)'
;DQDFEDTVDFHAAMKSACDTHPGADFTQMKETCDTYFHLAHRDEPRGTGGIFYDRFNSGDWDADFAFTQEVGKQFAEIYPKLVARRMNQT
;
A
#
# COMPACT_ATOMS: atom_id res chain seq x y z
N ASP A 1 -12.85 -0.49 -7.73
CA ASP A 1 -13.07 -1.92 -8.01
C ASP A 1 -11.84 -2.68 -7.54
N GLN A 2 -12.03 -3.66 -6.66
CA GLN A 2 -10.93 -4.46 -6.08
C GLN A 2 -10.38 -5.49 -7.08
N ASP A 3 -11.19 -5.86 -8.08
CA ASP A 3 -10.83 -6.84 -9.10
C ASP A 3 -10.17 -6.19 -10.32
N PHE A 4 -10.06 -4.86 -10.34
CA PHE A 4 -9.38 -4.13 -11.41
C PHE A 4 -7.89 -4.48 -11.42
N GLU A 5 -7.34 -4.80 -12.60
CA GLU A 5 -5.97 -5.33 -12.73
C GLU A 5 -4.91 -4.42 -12.08
N ASP A 6 -5.04 -3.09 -12.19
CA ASP A 6 -4.08 -2.17 -11.57
C ASP A 6 -4.22 -2.14 -10.04
N THR A 7 -5.43 -2.35 -9.51
CA THR A 7 -5.67 -2.46 -8.07
C THR A 7 -5.01 -3.73 -7.52
N VAL A 8 -5.19 -4.85 -8.21
CA VAL A 8 -4.59 -6.14 -7.83
C VAL A 8 -3.07 -6.04 -7.82
N ASP A 9 -2.48 -5.49 -8.88
CA ASP A 9 -1.04 -5.31 -9.01
C ASP A 9 -0.47 -4.36 -7.94
N PHE A 10 -1.17 -3.26 -7.66
CA PHE A 10 -0.77 -2.33 -6.60
C PHE A 10 -0.79 -2.99 -5.22
N HIS A 11 -1.85 -3.73 -4.88
CA HIS A 11 -1.96 -4.43 -3.61
C HIS A 11 -0.94 -5.56 -3.48
N ALA A 12 -0.61 -6.26 -4.57
CA ALA A 12 0.45 -7.26 -4.58
C ALA A 12 1.83 -6.65 -4.25
N ALA A 13 2.16 -5.49 -4.82
CA ALA A 13 3.40 -4.78 -4.51
C ALA A 13 3.47 -4.34 -3.04
N MET A 14 2.38 -3.80 -2.48
CA MET A 14 2.33 -3.42 -1.07
C MET A 14 2.41 -4.64 -0.15
N LYS A 15 1.76 -5.75 -0.51
CA LYS A 15 1.89 -7.02 0.22
C LYS A 15 3.32 -7.54 0.21
N SER A 16 4.03 -7.43 -0.92
CA SER A 16 5.43 -7.85 -1.00
C SER A 16 6.36 -7.04 -0.08
N ALA A 17 6.07 -5.76 0.14
CA ALA A 17 6.83 -4.97 1.13
C ALA A 17 6.63 -5.51 2.55
N CYS A 18 5.40 -5.90 2.89
CA CYS A 18 5.05 -6.48 4.19
C CYS A 18 5.62 -7.89 4.38
N ASP A 19 5.46 -8.79 3.40
CA ASP A 19 5.88 -10.20 3.49
C ASP A 19 7.39 -10.38 3.72
N THR A 20 8.19 -9.38 3.37
CA THR A 20 9.66 -9.40 3.52
C THR A 20 10.15 -8.87 4.88
N HIS A 21 9.26 -8.31 5.70
CA HIS A 21 9.62 -7.65 6.96
C HIS A 21 8.85 -8.23 8.16
N PRO A 22 9.55 -8.79 9.16
CA PRO A 22 8.92 -9.27 10.39
C PRO A 22 8.10 -8.17 11.07
N GLY A 23 6.87 -8.50 11.49
CA GLY A 23 5.97 -7.58 12.19
C GLY A 23 5.16 -6.65 11.27
N ALA A 24 5.46 -6.58 9.98
CA ALA A 24 4.64 -5.85 9.00
C ALA A 24 3.46 -6.73 8.53
N ASP A 25 2.33 -6.66 9.24
CA ASP A 25 1.11 -7.38 8.84
C ASP A 25 0.35 -6.60 7.74
N PHE A 26 0.39 -7.13 6.52
CA PHE A 26 -0.34 -6.58 5.38
C PHE A 26 -1.84 -6.45 5.64
N THR A 27 -2.46 -7.45 6.28
CA THR A 27 -3.92 -7.47 6.51
C THR A 27 -4.31 -6.31 7.42
N GLN A 28 -3.58 -6.14 8.52
CA GLN A 28 -3.80 -5.05 9.46
C GLN A 28 -3.56 -3.68 8.82
N MET A 29 -2.46 -3.51 8.09
CA MET A 29 -2.13 -2.23 7.45
C MET A 29 -3.11 -1.87 6.33
N LYS A 30 -3.65 -2.87 5.62
CA LYS A 30 -4.69 -2.69 4.60
C LYS A 30 -6.01 -2.25 5.22
N GLU A 31 -6.45 -2.89 6.30
CA GLU A 31 -7.63 -2.45 7.06
C GLU A 31 -7.47 -1.03 7.63
N THR A 32 -6.28 -0.72 8.14
CA THR A 32 -5.96 0.63 8.62
C THR A 32 -6.02 1.65 7.47
N CYS A 33 -5.55 1.29 6.28
CA CYS A 33 -5.64 2.14 5.09
C CYS A 33 -7.09 2.44 4.70
N ASP A 34 -7.92 1.39 4.66
CA ASP A 34 -9.34 1.49 4.27
C ASP A 34 -10.12 2.39 5.24
N THR A 35 -9.86 2.25 6.54
CA THR A 35 -10.53 3.05 7.58
C THR A 35 -10.01 4.48 7.64
N TYR A 36 -8.69 4.69 7.51
CA TYR A 36 -8.09 6.02 7.59
C TYR A 36 -8.43 6.90 6.38
N PHE A 37 -8.44 6.34 5.17
CA PHE A 37 -8.76 7.07 3.94
C PHE A 37 -10.24 6.99 3.54
N HIS A 38 -11.13 7.10 4.53
CA HIS A 38 -12.57 7.17 4.34
C HIS A 38 -13.09 8.61 4.41
N LEU A 39 -13.93 9.02 3.46
CA LEU A 39 -14.56 10.35 3.44
C LEU A 39 -15.90 10.33 4.18
N ALA A 40 -15.87 10.57 5.49
CA ALA A 40 -17.06 10.44 6.35
C ALA A 40 -18.28 11.29 5.92
N HIS A 41 -18.07 12.44 5.26
CA HIS A 41 -19.17 13.29 4.80
C HIS A 41 -19.83 12.81 3.49
N ARG A 42 -19.26 11.80 2.84
CA ARG A 42 -19.77 11.18 1.60
C ARG A 42 -20.05 9.70 1.75
N ASP A 43 -19.63 9.10 2.87
CA ASP A 43 -19.71 7.65 3.12
C ASP A 43 -19.06 6.83 2.00
N GLU A 44 -17.87 7.27 1.55
CA GLU A 44 -17.13 6.62 0.46
C GLU A 44 -15.63 6.50 0.78
N PRO A 45 -14.96 5.44 0.32
CA PRO A 45 -13.50 5.36 0.36
C PRO A 45 -12.89 6.38 -0.61
N ARG A 46 -11.75 6.98 -0.25
CA ARG A 46 -11.03 7.93 -1.12
C ARG A 46 -10.46 7.27 -2.38
N GLY A 47 -10.22 5.96 -2.35
CA GLY A 47 -9.60 5.21 -3.43
C GLY A 47 -9.70 3.70 -3.21
N THR A 48 -8.88 2.94 -3.94
CA THR A 48 -8.89 1.47 -3.90
C THR A 48 -8.19 0.87 -2.68
N GLY A 49 -7.46 1.68 -1.91
CA GLY A 49 -6.73 1.27 -0.71
C GLY A 49 -5.22 1.20 -0.93
N GLY A 50 -4.57 0.33 -0.17
CA GLY A 50 -3.11 0.17 -0.10
C GLY A 50 -2.73 -0.30 1.30
N ILE A 51 -1.59 0.16 1.80
CA ILE A 51 -1.22 0.02 3.20
C ILE A 51 -1.14 1.39 3.86
N PHE A 52 -1.47 1.44 5.15
CA PHE A 52 -1.24 2.61 5.99
C PHE A 52 -0.76 2.14 7.36
N TYR A 53 0.23 2.83 7.90
CA TYR A 53 0.75 2.61 9.23
C TYR A 53 1.24 3.94 9.80
N ASP A 54 1.12 4.07 11.12
CA ASP A 54 1.73 5.13 11.92
C ASP A 54 2.26 4.49 13.20
N ARG A 55 3.31 5.06 13.78
CA ARG A 55 3.96 4.54 14.98
C ARG A 55 4.39 3.07 14.88
N PHE A 56 4.75 2.62 13.67
CA PHE A 56 5.36 1.31 13.48
C PHE A 56 6.69 1.26 14.23
N ASN A 57 6.76 0.42 15.25
CA ASN A 57 7.90 0.30 16.14
C ASN A 57 8.00 -1.14 16.63
N SER A 58 8.87 -1.94 16.00
CA SER A 58 9.13 -3.32 16.42
C SER A 58 10.08 -3.41 17.62
N GLY A 59 10.69 -2.28 18.01
CA GLY A 59 11.80 -2.21 18.95
C GLY A 59 13.18 -2.30 18.27
N ASP A 60 13.23 -2.49 16.96
CA ASP A 60 14.44 -2.52 16.14
C ASP A 60 14.39 -1.43 15.05
N TRP A 61 15.18 -0.37 15.24
CA TRP A 61 15.20 0.78 14.35
C TRP A 61 15.67 0.43 12.93
N ASP A 62 16.67 -0.44 12.80
CA ASP A 62 17.21 -0.81 11.50
C ASP A 62 16.17 -1.64 10.71
N ALA A 63 15.45 -2.52 11.39
CA ALA A 63 14.36 -3.29 10.80
C ALA A 63 13.17 -2.39 10.38
N ASP A 64 12.76 -1.45 11.24
CA ASP A 64 11.65 -0.54 10.96
C ASP A 64 11.98 0.43 9.81
N PHE A 65 13.23 0.90 9.75
CA PHE A 65 13.69 1.73 8.65
C PHE A 65 13.81 0.93 7.35
N ALA A 66 14.32 -0.30 7.40
CA ALA A 66 14.36 -1.19 6.25
C ALA A 66 12.96 -1.44 5.66
N PHE A 67 11.95 -1.67 6.51
CA PHE A 67 10.56 -1.80 6.08
C PHE A 67 10.06 -0.52 5.38
N THR A 68 10.29 0.64 5.99
CA THR A 68 9.89 1.93 5.39
C THR A 68 10.55 2.15 4.02
N GLN A 69 11.83 1.80 3.89
CA GLN A 69 12.54 1.85 2.62
C GLN A 69 11.94 0.89 1.58
N GLU A 70 11.59 -0.33 1.99
CA GLU A 70 10.99 -1.33 1.10
C GLU A 70 9.63 -0.88 0.56
N VAL A 71 8.77 -0.30 1.41
CA VAL A 71 7.51 0.30 0.97
C VAL A 71 7.76 1.36 -0.11
N GLY A 72 8.75 2.24 0.10
CA GLY A 72 9.13 3.25 -0.88
C GLY A 72 9.62 2.67 -2.20
N LYS A 73 10.44 1.60 -2.16
CA LYS A 73 10.94 0.91 -3.36
C LYS A 73 9.82 0.24 -4.13
N GLN A 74 8.96 -0.52 -3.46
CA GLN A 74 7.81 -1.19 -4.10
C GLN A 74 6.88 -0.17 -4.76
N PHE A 75 6.60 0.96 -4.08
CA PHE A 75 5.80 2.04 -4.67
C PHE A 75 6.45 2.65 -5.91
N ALA A 76 7.74 3.00 -5.81
CA ALA A 76 8.52 3.58 -6.91
C ALA A 76 8.63 2.63 -8.11
N GLU A 77 8.60 1.32 -7.87
CA GLU A 77 8.59 0.32 -8.94
C GLU A 77 7.20 0.15 -9.58
N ILE A 78 6.14 -0.01 -8.78
CA ILE A 78 4.83 -0.39 -9.32
C ILE A 78 4.07 0.77 -9.94
N TYR A 79 4.05 1.94 -9.28
CA TYR A 79 3.15 3.02 -9.66
C TYR A 79 3.44 3.58 -11.08
N PRO A 80 4.71 3.79 -11.49
CA PRO A 80 5.02 4.20 -12.86
C PRO A 80 4.58 3.18 -13.92
N LYS A 81 4.64 1.87 -13.62
CA LYS A 81 4.17 0.81 -14.55
C LYS A 81 2.66 0.90 -14.77
N LEU A 82 1.90 1.15 -13.70
CA LEU A 82 0.45 1.35 -13.78
C LEU A 82 0.10 2.61 -14.59
N VAL A 83 0.79 3.73 -14.32
CA VAL A 83 0.62 4.97 -15.10
C VAL A 83 0.91 4.71 -16.58
N ALA A 84 2.04 4.09 -16.91
CA ALA A 84 2.42 3.80 -18.29
C ALA A 84 1.39 2.91 -19.03
N ARG A 85 0.79 1.93 -18.34
CA ARG A 85 -0.26 1.05 -18.87
C ARG A 85 -1.50 1.82 -19.33
N ARG A 86 -1.84 2.91 -18.62
CA ARG A 86 -3.05 3.71 -18.83
C ARG A 86 -2.83 5.00 -19.63
N MET A 87 -1.58 5.47 -19.71
CA MET A 87 -1.25 6.82 -20.19
C MET A 87 -1.82 7.17 -21.57
N ASN A 88 -1.92 6.19 -22.46
CA ASN A 88 -2.37 6.39 -23.85
C ASN A 88 -3.75 5.75 -24.13
N GLN A 89 -4.50 5.39 -23.09
CA GLN A 89 -5.86 4.87 -23.27
C GLN A 89 -6.79 6.04 -23.59
N THR A 90 -7.45 5.99 -24.75
CA THR A 90 -8.50 6.91 -25.19
C THR A 90 -9.88 6.37 -24.93
#